data_AF-A0A0F9I9W1-F1
#
_entry.id   AF-A0A0F9I9W1-F1
#
_cell.length_a   1.000
_cell.length_b   1.000
_cell.length_c   1.000
_cell.angle_alpha   90.00
_cell.angle_beta   90.00
_cell.angle_gamma   90.00
#
_symmetry.space_group_name_H-M   'P 1'
#
loop_
_entity.id
_entity.type
_entity.pdbx_description
1 polymer ?
#
loop_
_entity_poly.entity_id
_entity_poly.type
_entity_poly.pdbx_seq_one_letter_code
_entity_poly.pdbx_strand_id
1 'polypeptide(L)'
;MTITEATIKRVLYYPEQLPDGALPDITATSEASPTMLDIRQFPPLLVRLSEVAVDQNDNVEMRFKIDDKTLNVLAGSMFDLLANNFSLLAKSRLYYNLYNSSAGNLTDVKTFFSLWVIKPTIAHKLRLGIPLTAEEQKLNRDLGISDTVEKGLLPLPLAQQ
;
A
#
# COMPACT_ATOMS: atom_id res chain seq x y z
N MET A 1 3.43 9.95 -12.50
CA MET A 1 3.54 8.90 -13.53
C MET A 1 2.85 7.72 -12.91
N THR A 2 1.71 7.29 -13.41
CA THR A 2 0.88 6.31 -12.71
C THR A 2 1.66 5.02 -12.41
N ILE A 3 1.78 4.66 -11.14
CA ILE A 3 2.43 3.41 -10.75
C ILE A 3 1.59 2.22 -11.23
N THR A 4 2.23 1.28 -11.92
CA THR A 4 1.64 0.04 -12.42
C THR A 4 2.40 -1.18 -11.91
N GLU A 5 1.89 -2.39 -12.16
CA GLU A 5 2.61 -3.63 -11.89
C GLU A 5 3.97 -3.69 -12.61
N ALA A 6 4.06 -3.10 -13.80
CA ALA A 6 5.32 -3.03 -14.54
C ALA A 6 6.35 -2.16 -13.82
N THR A 7 5.92 -1.06 -13.20
CA THR A 7 6.79 -0.20 -12.39
C THR A 7 7.35 -0.98 -11.19
N ILE A 8 6.49 -1.73 -10.49
CA ILE A 8 6.88 -2.53 -9.32
C ILE A 8 7.90 -3.62 -9.69
N LYS A 9 7.69 -4.31 -10.83
CA LYS A 9 8.61 -5.36 -11.29
C LYS A 9 9.98 -4.85 -11.73
N ARG A 10 10.12 -3.55 -11.97
CA ARG A 10 11.37 -2.90 -12.38
C ARG A 10 12.21 -2.38 -11.20
N VAL A 11 11.69 -2.44 -9.98
CA VAL A 11 12.41 -2.07 -8.75
C VAL A 11 13.65 -2.96 -8.57
N LEU A 12 14.78 -2.33 -8.28
CA LEU A 12 16.07 -3.02 -8.11
C LEU A 12 16.63 -2.91 -6.69
N TYR A 13 16.34 -1.82 -5.98
CA TYR A 13 16.96 -1.50 -4.70
C TYR A 13 15.97 -1.57 -3.55
N TYR A 14 15.70 -2.78 -3.08
CA TYR A 14 14.73 -3.01 -2.00
C TYR A 14 15.30 -2.64 -0.62
N PRO A 15 14.50 -2.04 0.28
CA PRO A 15 13.16 -1.48 0.03
C PRO A 15 13.24 -0.17 -0.79
N GLU A 16 12.37 -0.03 -1.80
CA GLU A 16 12.33 1.17 -2.67
C GLU A 16 10.99 1.92 -2.49
N GLN A 17 11.04 3.24 -2.35
CA GLN A 17 9.86 4.10 -2.28
C GLN A 17 9.53 4.68 -3.66
N LEU A 18 8.30 4.47 -4.11
CA LEU A 18 7.75 5.00 -5.34
C LEU A 18 6.65 6.01 -5.00
N PRO A 19 6.92 7.32 -5.10
CA PRO A 19 5.91 8.35 -4.91
C PRO A 19 5.06 8.52 -6.17
N ASP A 20 3.77 8.80 -6.00
CA ASP A 20 2.86 9.17 -7.07
C ASP A 20 1.77 10.12 -6.56
N GLY A 21 1.03 10.70 -7.49
CA GLY A 21 -0.05 11.61 -7.18
C GLY A 21 -0.86 11.97 -8.41
N ALA A 22 -2.03 12.54 -8.16
CA ALA A 22 -2.97 12.90 -9.21
C ALA A 22 -3.85 14.09 -8.78
N LEU A 23 -4.46 14.71 -9.79
CA LEU A 23 -5.50 15.72 -9.63
C LEU A 23 -6.75 15.30 -10.44
N PRO A 24 -7.47 14.24 -10.01
CA PRO A 24 -8.69 13.81 -10.70
C PRO A 24 -9.84 14.82 -10.59
N ASP A 25 -10.61 14.89 -11.67
CA ASP A 25 -12.02 15.28 -11.61
C ASP A 25 -12.85 14.04 -11.24
N ILE A 26 -13.78 14.18 -10.29
CA ILE A 26 -14.62 13.10 -9.78
C ILE A 26 -16.08 13.44 -10.01
N THR A 27 -16.76 12.65 -10.84
CA THR A 27 -18.19 12.88 -11.11
C THR A 27 -19.04 12.61 -9.87
N ALA A 28 -20.24 13.20 -9.84
CA ALA A 28 -21.17 13.03 -8.73
C ALA A 28 -21.43 11.54 -8.42
N THR A 29 -21.45 11.19 -7.14
CA THR A 29 -21.78 9.83 -6.64
C THR A 29 -20.93 8.69 -7.23
N SER A 30 -19.70 8.98 -7.66
CA SER A 30 -18.84 8.02 -8.38
C SER A 30 -17.41 7.96 -7.85
N GLU A 31 -16.67 6.95 -8.30
CA GLU A 31 -15.22 6.86 -8.08
C GLU A 31 -14.44 7.61 -9.16
N ALA A 32 -13.27 8.14 -8.79
CA ALA A 32 -12.39 8.82 -9.72
C ALA A 32 -11.97 7.89 -10.88
N SER A 33 -11.95 8.47 -12.08
CA SER A 33 -11.53 7.80 -13.30
C SER A 33 -10.55 8.70 -14.06
N PRO A 34 -9.31 8.25 -14.34
CA PRO A 34 -8.77 6.91 -14.06
C PRO A 34 -8.59 6.63 -12.56
N THR A 35 -8.62 5.35 -12.19
CA THR A 35 -8.35 4.89 -10.82
C THR A 35 -6.95 5.32 -10.37
N MET A 36 -6.83 5.83 -9.13
CA MET A 36 -5.53 6.31 -8.60
C MET A 36 -4.49 5.19 -8.51
N LEU A 37 -4.89 4.02 -8.03
CA LEU A 37 -4.02 2.84 -7.93
C LEU A 37 -4.85 1.55 -7.94
N ASP A 38 -4.55 0.63 -8.85
CA ASP A 38 -5.04 -0.75 -8.81
C ASP A 38 -3.91 -1.65 -9.31
N ILE A 39 -3.20 -2.27 -8.38
CA ILE A 39 -2.12 -3.22 -8.69
C ILE A 39 -2.48 -4.61 -8.19
N ARG A 40 -2.22 -5.62 -9.02
CA ARG A 40 -2.53 -7.02 -8.72
C ARG A 40 -1.37 -7.93 -9.10
N GLN A 41 -1.33 -9.12 -8.51
CA GLN A 41 -0.40 -10.19 -8.92
C GLN A 41 1.09 -9.81 -8.88
N PHE A 42 1.50 -9.11 -7.82
CA PHE A 42 2.89 -8.78 -7.54
C PHE A 42 3.67 -9.75 -6.61
N PRO A 43 3.18 -10.95 -6.19
CA PRO A 43 4.06 -11.94 -5.56
C PRO A 43 5.29 -12.25 -6.44
N PRO A 44 6.48 -12.46 -5.85
CA PRO A 44 6.72 -12.62 -4.41
C PRO A 44 6.97 -11.31 -3.65
N LEU A 45 6.80 -10.13 -4.25
CA LEU A 45 7.05 -8.85 -3.59
C LEU A 45 5.92 -8.52 -2.61
N LEU A 46 6.23 -7.69 -1.61
CA LEU A 46 5.27 -7.04 -0.75
C LEU A 46 5.20 -5.56 -1.12
N VAL A 47 4.01 -4.97 -1.06
CA VAL A 47 3.82 -3.55 -1.35
C VAL A 47 3.12 -2.90 -0.18
N ARG A 48 3.66 -1.79 0.34
CA ARG A 48 3.04 -1.02 1.41
C ARG A 48 2.65 0.36 0.92
N LEU A 49 1.36 0.68 1.00
CA LEU A 49 0.84 2.02 0.80
C LEU A 49 1.07 2.85 2.06
N SER A 50 1.65 4.03 1.85
CA SER A 50 2.02 4.98 2.91
C SER A 50 1.86 6.41 2.45
N GLU A 51 1.89 7.34 3.41
CA GLU A 51 1.92 8.79 3.16
C GLU A 51 0.76 9.27 2.27
N VAL A 52 -0.42 8.69 2.47
CA VAL A 52 -1.60 9.09 1.70
C VAL A 52 -2.05 10.47 2.19
N ALA A 53 -2.12 11.41 1.25
CA ALA A 53 -2.61 12.76 1.41
C ALA A 53 -3.71 13.03 0.37
N VAL A 54 -4.73 13.77 0.78
CA VAL A 54 -5.85 14.18 -0.07
C VAL A 54 -6.34 15.56 0.39
N ASP A 55 -6.96 16.32 -0.50
CA ASP A 55 -7.70 17.53 -0.11
C ASP A 55 -8.75 17.18 0.95
N GLN A 56 -8.82 17.96 2.02
CA GLN A 56 -9.83 17.77 3.05
C GLN A 56 -11.22 18.12 2.48
N ASN A 57 -12.08 17.12 2.39
CA ASN A 57 -13.43 17.30 1.84
C ASN A 57 -14.42 16.29 2.45
N ASP A 58 -15.52 16.80 3.02
CA ASP A 58 -16.58 16.00 3.64
C ASP A 58 -17.41 15.19 2.63
N ASN A 59 -17.19 15.40 1.33
CA ASN A 59 -17.83 14.64 0.26
C ASN A 59 -16.87 13.68 -0.45
N VAL A 60 -15.62 13.55 0.00
CA VAL A 60 -14.64 12.65 -0.61
C VAL A 60 -14.31 11.51 0.36
N GLU A 61 -14.45 10.27 -0.09
CA GLU A 61 -13.99 9.08 0.63
C GLU A 61 -12.75 8.51 -0.05
N MET A 62 -11.70 8.27 0.73
CA MET A 62 -10.58 7.43 0.34
C MET A 62 -10.97 5.97 0.49
N ARG A 63 -10.92 5.20 -0.61
CA ARG A 63 -11.30 3.79 -0.64
C ARG A 63 -10.10 2.91 -0.89
N PHE A 64 -9.82 2.03 0.05
CA PHE A 64 -8.70 1.10 0.01
C PHE A 64 -9.21 -0.33 -0.08
N LYS A 65 -8.57 -1.16 -0.91
CA LYS A 65 -8.73 -2.62 -0.87
C LYS A 65 -7.35 -3.27 -0.82
N ILE A 66 -7.07 -3.95 0.28
CA ILE A 66 -5.76 -4.53 0.61
C ILE A 66 -5.96 -6.03 0.76
N ASP A 67 -5.50 -6.79 -0.23
CA ASP A 67 -5.76 -8.23 -0.34
C ASP A 67 -7.28 -8.55 -0.20
N ASP A 68 -7.71 -9.08 0.94
CA ASP A 68 -9.07 -9.48 1.29
C ASP A 68 -9.82 -8.45 2.14
N LYS A 69 -9.19 -7.33 2.50
CA LYS A 69 -9.74 -6.29 3.38
C LYS A 69 -10.11 -5.03 2.61
N THR A 70 -11.14 -4.35 3.09
CA THR A 70 -11.56 -3.04 2.61
C THR A 70 -11.53 -2.03 3.74
N LEU A 71 -11.15 -0.80 3.43
CA LEU A 71 -11.15 0.33 4.35
C LEU A 71 -11.60 1.56 3.59
N ASN A 72 -12.60 2.26 4.12
CA ASN A 72 -13.05 3.53 3.58
C ASN A 72 -12.88 4.60 4.67
N VAL A 73 -12.28 5.74 4.32
CA VAL A 73 -11.99 6.83 5.24
C VAL A 73 -12.47 8.14 4.62
N LEU A 74 -13.21 8.94 5.37
CA LEU A 74 -13.67 10.25 4.91
C LEU A 74 -12.49 11.22 4.87
N ALA A 75 -12.24 11.86 3.73
CA ALA A 75 -11.16 12.85 3.55
C ALA A 75 -11.35 14.06 4.48
N GLY A 76 -12.59 14.45 4.77
CA GLY A 76 -12.94 15.47 5.76
C GLY A 76 -12.36 15.22 7.16
N SER A 77 -12.14 13.95 7.53
CA SER A 77 -11.56 13.58 8.84
C SER A 77 -10.03 13.60 8.89
N MET A 78 -9.36 13.87 7.77
CA MET A 78 -7.90 13.85 7.63
C MET A 78 -7.32 15.26 7.68
N PHE A 79 -6.00 15.35 7.83
CA PHE A 79 -5.29 16.61 7.64
C PHE A 79 -5.26 17.00 6.16
N ASP A 80 -5.59 18.26 5.87
CA ASP A 80 -5.64 18.79 4.51
C ASP A 80 -4.28 18.72 3.82
N LEU A 81 -4.19 17.93 2.74
CA LEU A 81 -2.99 17.70 1.93
C LEU A 81 -1.72 17.32 2.69
N LEU A 82 -1.85 16.80 3.89
CA LEU A 82 -0.73 16.30 4.68
C LEU A 82 -0.73 14.78 4.69
N ALA A 83 0.48 14.21 4.69
CA ALA A 83 0.67 12.78 4.74
C ALA A 83 0.10 12.23 6.07
N ASN A 84 -0.94 11.42 5.97
CA ASN A 84 -1.51 10.72 7.11
C ASN A 84 -0.73 9.41 7.36
N ASN A 85 -0.76 8.91 8.59
CA ASN A 85 -0.01 7.73 9.00
C ASN A 85 -0.68 6.41 8.55
N PHE A 86 -0.95 6.28 7.25
CA PHE A 86 -1.36 5.03 6.65
C PHE A 86 -0.13 4.12 6.49
N SER A 87 -0.28 2.86 6.89
CA SER A 87 0.72 1.81 6.67
C SER A 87 -0.01 0.52 6.29
N LEU A 88 -0.48 0.47 5.04
CA LEU A 88 -1.29 -0.63 4.53
C LEU A 88 -0.42 -1.58 3.70
N LEU A 89 -0.04 -2.71 4.27
CA LEU A 89 0.78 -3.74 3.62
C LEU A 89 -0.09 -4.74 2.87
N ALA A 90 0.22 -4.94 1.59
CA ALA A 90 -0.44 -5.88 0.68
C ALA A 90 0.52 -6.98 0.21
N LYS A 91 -0.02 -8.20 0.04
CA LYS A 91 0.71 -9.37 -0.47
C LYS A 91 0.45 -9.65 -1.94
N SER A 92 -0.71 -9.25 -2.44
CA SER A 92 -1.18 -9.65 -3.78
C SER A 92 -2.03 -8.60 -4.49
N ARG A 93 -2.77 -7.78 -3.74
CA ARG A 93 -3.66 -6.76 -4.29
C ARG A 93 -3.61 -5.50 -3.44
N LEU A 94 -3.43 -4.37 -4.10
CA LEU A 94 -3.53 -3.06 -3.50
C LEU A 94 -4.33 -2.16 -4.44
N TYR A 95 -5.44 -1.65 -3.93
CA TYR A 95 -6.31 -0.71 -4.60
C TYR A 95 -6.45 0.53 -3.71
N TYR A 96 -6.34 1.70 -4.33
CA TYR A 96 -6.66 2.99 -3.74
C TYR A 96 -7.37 3.84 -4.78
N ASN A 97 -8.49 4.45 -4.37
CA ASN A 97 -9.19 5.43 -5.19
C ASN A 97 -9.95 6.43 -4.33
N LEU A 98 -10.43 7.50 -4.97
CA LEU A 98 -11.29 8.50 -4.35
C LEU A 98 -12.73 8.33 -4.81
N TYR A 99 -13.69 8.49 -3.90
CA TYR A 99 -15.12 8.45 -4.20
C TYR A 99 -15.77 9.77 -3.79
N ASN A 100 -16.55 10.35 -4.69
CA ASN A 100 -17.35 11.55 -4.43
C ASN A 100 -18.76 11.13 -3.99
N SER A 101 -19.14 11.45 -2.76
CA SER A 101 -20.47 11.19 -2.21
C SER A 101 -21.48 12.32 -2.46
N SER A 102 -21.05 13.45 -3.02
CA SER A 102 -21.93 14.58 -3.31
C SER A 102 -22.75 14.38 -4.60
N ALA A 103 -23.81 15.19 -4.73
CA ALA A 103 -24.64 15.26 -5.94
C ALA A 103 -23.99 16.09 -7.07
N GLY A 104 -22.90 16.81 -6.80
CA GLY A 104 -22.18 17.63 -7.77
C GLY A 104 -20.86 16.99 -8.20
N ASN A 105 -20.30 17.44 -9.32
CA ASN A 105 -18.95 17.06 -9.71
C ASN A 105 -17.93 17.83 -8.86
N LEU A 106 -16.83 17.18 -8.51
CA LEU A 106 -15.66 17.80 -7.89
C LEU A 106 -14.53 17.84 -8.93
N THR A 107 -13.82 18.96 -9.02
CA THR A 107 -12.73 19.13 -9.98
C THR A 107 -11.41 19.34 -9.25
N ASP A 108 -10.31 18.93 -9.87
CA ASP A 108 -8.94 19.13 -9.39
C ASP A 108 -8.69 18.63 -7.94
N VAL A 109 -9.32 17.51 -7.53
CA VAL A 109 -9.13 16.94 -6.19
C VAL A 109 -7.72 16.37 -6.08
N LYS A 110 -6.86 16.99 -5.26
CA LYS A 110 -5.46 16.59 -5.13
C LYS A 110 -5.32 15.36 -4.26
N THR A 111 -4.44 14.45 -4.67
CA THR A 111 -3.98 13.35 -3.83
C THR A 111 -2.54 12.97 -4.13
N PHE A 112 -1.83 12.56 -3.08
CA PHE A 112 -0.47 12.06 -3.13
C PHE A 112 -0.36 10.79 -2.29
N PHE A 113 0.50 9.86 -2.69
CA PHE A 113 0.77 8.64 -1.94
C PHE A 113 2.14 8.06 -2.30
N SER A 114 2.66 7.24 -1.40
CA SER A 114 3.93 6.54 -1.56
C SER A 114 3.74 5.03 -1.45
N LEU A 115 4.34 4.30 -2.39
CA LEU A 115 4.41 2.84 -2.35
C LEU A 115 5.81 2.37 -1.98
N TRP A 116 5.93 1.63 -0.89
CA TRP A 116 7.14 0.90 -0.58
C TRP A 116 7.09 -0.49 -1.18
N VAL A 117 8.01 -0.79 -2.08
CA VAL A 117 8.18 -2.11 -2.67
C VAL A 117 9.27 -2.85 -1.90
N ILE A 118 8.91 -4.01 -1.35
CA ILE A 118 9.73 -4.76 -0.40
C ILE A 118 9.92 -6.18 -0.91
N LYS A 119 11.18 -6.63 -0.97
CA LYS A 119 11.50 -8.04 -1.17
C LYS A 119 11.38 -8.76 0.18
N PRO A 120 10.44 -9.71 0.34
CA PRO A 120 10.25 -10.35 1.64
C PRO A 120 11.47 -11.19 2.02
N THR A 121 11.81 -11.12 3.30
CA THR A 121 12.80 -11.99 3.95
C THR A 121 12.11 -13.22 4.52
N ILE A 122 12.86 -14.20 5.02
CA ILE A 122 12.29 -15.37 5.71
C ILE A 122 11.40 -14.93 6.88
N ALA A 123 11.82 -13.92 7.65
CA ALA A 123 11.03 -13.39 8.75
C ALA A 123 9.70 -12.78 8.28
N HIS A 124 9.71 -12.01 7.18
CA HIS A 124 8.47 -11.48 6.58
C HIS A 124 7.54 -12.61 6.15
N LYS A 125 8.09 -13.64 5.49
CA LYS A 125 7.30 -14.80 5.02
C LYS A 125 6.66 -15.56 6.18
N LEU A 126 7.43 -15.86 7.22
CA LEU A 126 6.93 -16.51 8.44
C LEU A 126 5.83 -15.70 9.11
N ARG A 127 6.05 -14.39 9.32
CA ARG A 127 5.07 -13.50 9.95
C ARG A 127 3.76 -13.41 9.16
N LEU A 128 3.82 -13.46 7.84
CA LEU A 128 2.69 -13.28 6.93
C LEU A 128 2.05 -14.60 6.47
N GLY A 129 2.54 -15.75 6.95
CA GLY A 129 2.07 -17.08 6.55
C GLY A 129 2.38 -17.44 5.09
N ILE A 130 3.41 -16.85 4.49
CA ILE A 130 3.85 -17.16 3.12
C ILE A 130 4.73 -18.42 3.18
N PRO A 131 4.47 -19.45 2.34
CA PRO A 131 5.27 -20.66 2.30
C PRO A 131 6.75 -20.38 2.00
N LEU A 132 7.63 -21.04 2.76
CA LEU A 132 9.07 -20.99 2.56
C LEU A 132 9.50 -22.03 1.51
N THR A 133 10.47 -21.68 0.67
CA THR A 133 11.14 -22.66 -0.21
C THR A 133 11.97 -23.65 0.62
N ALA A 134 12.37 -24.78 0.04
CA ALA A 134 13.19 -25.78 0.75
C ALA A 134 14.51 -25.20 1.29
N GLU A 135 15.14 -24.30 0.54
CA GLU A 135 16.35 -23.58 0.95
C GLU A 135 16.08 -22.63 2.12
N GLU A 136 14.98 -21.88 2.06
CA GLU A 136 14.56 -20.98 3.14
C GLU A 136 14.19 -21.74 4.41
N GLN A 137 13.59 -22.92 4.29
CA GLN A 137 13.32 -23.80 5.43
C GLN A 137 14.61 -24.30 6.08
N LYS A 138 15.63 -24.64 5.28
CA LYS A 138 16.94 -25.01 5.79
C LYS A 138 17.57 -23.84 6.57
N LEU A 139 17.60 -22.65 5.96
CA LEU A 139 18.17 -21.47 6.58
C LEU A 139 17.42 -21.05 7.85
N ASN A 140 16.08 -21.18 7.87
CA ASN A 140 15.27 -20.94 9.05
C ASN A 140 15.67 -21.86 10.22
N ARG A 141 15.93 -23.15 9.95
CA ARG A 141 16.38 -24.11 10.97
C ARG A 141 17.79 -23.80 11.45
N ASP A 142 18.70 -23.48 10.54
CA ASP A 142 20.11 -23.23 10.84
C ASP A 142 20.29 -21.95 11.69
N LEU A 143 19.47 -20.91 11.45
CA LEU A 143 19.55 -19.62 12.13
C LEU A 143 18.50 -19.39 13.22
N GLY A 144 17.55 -20.32 13.43
CA GLY A 144 16.49 -20.19 14.42
C GLY A 144 15.58 -18.96 14.22
N ILE A 145 15.30 -18.60 12.95
CA ILE A 145 14.58 -17.34 12.63
C ILE A 145 13.15 -17.38 13.15
N SER A 146 12.48 -18.55 13.11
CA SER A 146 11.15 -18.76 13.69
C SER A 146 11.03 -18.25 15.12
N ASP A 147 12.01 -18.58 15.96
CA ASP A 147 11.98 -18.26 17.39
C ASP A 147 12.07 -16.76 17.62
N THR A 148 12.82 -16.04 16.77
CA THR A 148 12.91 -14.57 16.82
C THR A 148 11.66 -13.88 16.31
N VAL A 149 10.97 -14.47 15.32
CA VAL A 149 9.68 -13.97 14.81
C VAL A 149 8.59 -14.19 15.86
N GLU A 150 8.56 -15.34 16.52
CA GLU A 150 7.64 -15.64 17.63
C GLU A 150 7.83 -14.68 18.81
N LYS A 151 9.09 -14.34 19.12
CA LYS A 151 9.43 -13.31 20.13
C LYS A 151 9.13 -11.88 19.67
N GLY A 152 8.70 -11.67 18.43
CA GLY A 152 8.37 -10.36 17.88
C GLY A 152 9.58 -9.48 17.53
N LEU A 153 10.80 -10.01 17.55
CA LEU A 153 12.04 -9.27 17.26
C LEU A 153 12.25 -9.04 15.75
N LEU A 154 11.75 -9.96 14.92
CA LEU A 154 11.81 -9.87 13.47
C LEU A 154 10.39 -9.94 12.85
N PRO A 155 10.20 -9.39 11.64
CA PRO A 155 11.14 -8.55 10.89
C PRO A 155 11.36 -7.17 11.54
N LEU A 156 12.53 -6.55 11.31
CA LEU A 156 12.80 -5.20 11.80
C LEU A 156 11.81 -4.19 11.22
N PRO A 157 11.47 -3.10 11.93
CA PRO A 157 10.71 -2.00 11.36
C PRO A 157 11.41 -1.43 10.12
N LEU A 158 10.65 -1.05 9.08
CA LEU A 158 11.21 -0.51 7.83
C LEU A 158 12.08 0.74 8.02
N ALA A 159 11.83 1.53 9.07
CA ALA A 159 12.69 2.68 9.40
C ALA A 159 14.11 2.28 9.88
N GLN A 160 14.32 0.98 10.14
CA GLN A 160 15.55 0.39 10.65
C GLN A 160 16.11 -0.69 9.70
N GLN A 161 15.48 -0.89 8.53
CA GLN A 161 15.93 -1.79 7.46
C GLN A 161 16.66 -0.99 6.40
#